data_AF-A0A9E5K1K1-F1
#
_entry.id   AF-A0A9E5K1K1-F1
#
_cell.length_a   1.000
_cell.length_b   1.000
_cell.length_c   1.000
_cell.angle_alpha   90.00
_cell.angle_beta   90.00
_cell.angle_gamma   90.00
#
_symmetry.space_group_name_H-M   'P 1'
#
loop_
_entity.id
_entity.type
_entity.pdbx_description
1 polymer ?
#
loop_
_entity_poly.entity_id
_entity_poly.type
_entity_poly.pdbx_seq_one_letter_code
_entity_poly.pdbx_strand_id
1 'polypeptide(L)'
;MRGSFWVQRFAQLLITVFCVTFGCSLLVQLLPVSPAEILLPVGSPEERELLTKEIGLDRGPIGYYLKWLGEFVTGDFGNIY
;
A
#
# COMPACT_ATOMS: atom_id res chain seq x y z
N MET A 1 -16.06 -35.08 -1.00
CA MET A 1 -15.89 -33.83 -0.21
C MET A 1 -14.53 -33.16 -0.49
N ARG A 2 -14.19 -32.83 -1.75
CA ARG A 2 -12.86 -32.30 -2.14
C ARG A 2 -12.79 -30.78 -2.41
N GLY A 3 -13.93 -30.13 -2.64
CA GLY A 3 -13.99 -28.68 -2.93
C GLY A 3 -13.59 -27.79 -1.73
N SER A 4 -13.85 -28.24 -0.50
CA SER A 4 -13.55 -27.46 0.71
C SER A 4 -12.05 -27.23 0.94
N PHE A 5 -11.18 -28.15 0.49
CA PHE A 5 -9.73 -28.05 0.71
C PHE A 5 -9.12 -26.90 -0.10
N TRP A 6 -9.47 -26.81 -1.39
CA TRP A 6 -8.94 -25.78 -2.28
C TRP A 6 -9.41 -24.37 -1.88
N VAL A 7 -10.68 -24.24 -1.48
CA VAL A 7 -11.22 -22.98 -0.96
C VAL A 7 -10.50 -22.57 0.33
N GLN A 8 -10.26 -23.51 1.25
CA GLN A 8 -9.53 -23.22 2.48
C GLN A 8 -8.08 -22.78 2.21
N ARG A 9 -7.38 -23.46 1.29
CA ARG A 9 -6.02 -23.08 0.90
C ARG A 9 -5.98 -21.70 0.25
N PHE A 10 -6.93 -21.40 -0.64
CA PHE A 10 -7.01 -20.10 -1.30
C PHE A 10 -7.32 -18.97 -0.31
N ALA A 11 -8.25 -19.17 0.61
CA ALA A 11 -8.53 -18.20 1.67
C ALA A 11 -7.31 -17.97 2.58
N GLN A 12 -6.59 -19.03 2.95
CA GLN A 12 -5.35 -18.93 3.72
C GLN A 12 -4.26 -18.14 2.97
N LEU A 13 -4.15 -18.35 1.65
CA LEU A 13 -3.23 -17.58 0.81
C LEU A 13 -3.60 -16.10 0.81
N LEU A 14 -4.88 -15.77 0.58
CA LEU A 14 -5.35 -14.38 0.58
C LEU A 14 -5.10 -13.68 1.92
N ILE A 15 -5.40 -14.35 3.03
CA ILE A 15 -5.14 -13.80 4.38
C ILE A 15 -3.65 -13.59 4.58
N THR A 16 -2.81 -14.54 4.18
CA THR A 16 -1.34 -14.41 4.29
C THR A 16 -0.84 -13.21 3.49
N VAL A 17 -1.24 -13.10 2.22
CA VAL A 17 -0.84 -11.99 1.35
C VAL A 17 -1.33 -10.65 1.91
N PHE A 18 -2.57 -10.59 2.38
CA PHE A 18 -3.14 -9.41 3.01
C PHE A 18 -2.32 -8.99 4.24
N CYS A 19 -2.06 -9.91 5.16
CA CYS A 19 -1.29 -9.62 6.38
C CYS A 19 0.14 -9.17 6.07
N VAL A 20 0.81 -9.82 5.13
CA VAL A 20 2.18 -9.47 4.73
C VAL A 20 2.22 -8.11 4.06
N THR A 21 1.35 -7.84 3.09
CA THR A 21 1.31 -6.55 2.38
C THR A 21 0.93 -5.40 3.30
N PHE A 22 -0.05 -5.61 4.19
CA PHE A 22 -0.41 -4.63 5.20
C PHE A 22 0.74 -4.37 6.16
N GLY A 23 1.39 -5.43 6.68
CA GLY A 23 2.57 -5.31 7.53
C GLY A 23 3.70 -4.53 6.87
N CYS A 24 4.03 -4.83 5.61
CA CYS A 24 5.01 -4.08 4.84
C CYS A 24 4.62 -2.60 4.70
N SER A 25 3.34 -2.30 4.43
CA SER A 25 2.87 -0.92 4.31
C SER A 25 3.02 -0.13 5.62
N LEU A 26 2.84 -0.80 6.77
CA LEU A 26 3.07 -0.19 8.09
C LEU A 26 4.55 0.06 8.33
N LEU A 27 5.40 -0.90 8.01
CA LEU A 27 6.85 -0.76 8.16
C LEU A 27 7.40 0.42 7.36
N VAL A 28 6.91 0.63 6.14
CA VAL A 28 7.27 1.78 5.30
C VAL A 28 6.83 3.09 5.94
N GLN A 29 5.62 3.16 6.49
CA GLN A 29 5.10 4.37 7.15
C GLN A 29 5.75 4.65 8.51
N LEU A 30 6.39 3.65 9.13
CA LEU A 30 7.16 3.81 10.37
C LEU A 30 8.58 4.34 10.13
N LEU A 31 9.02 4.46 8.87
CA LEU A 31 10.30 5.06 8.56
C LEU A 31 10.34 6.52 9.04
N PRO A 32 11.50 7.00 9.53
CA PRO A 32 11.64 8.37 10.00
C PRO A 32 11.55 9.41 8.88
N VAL A 33 11.70 8.98 7.62
CA VAL A 33 11.56 9.79 6.42
C VAL A 33 10.25 9.41 5.74
N SER A 34 9.47 10.41 5.32
CA SER A 34 8.16 10.16 4.72
C SER A 34 8.29 9.51 3.33
N PRO A 35 7.33 8.67 2.89
CA PRO A 35 7.40 8.08 1.55
C PRO A 35 7.37 9.12 0.43
N ALA A 36 6.71 10.28 0.61
CA ALA A 36 6.74 11.37 -0.36
C ALA A 36 8.14 12.01 -0.48
N GLU A 37 8.90 12.11 0.61
CA GLU A 37 10.30 12.58 0.56
C GLU A 37 11.24 11.57 -0.10
N ILE A 38 10.97 10.28 0.05
CA ILE A 38 11.74 9.22 -0.62
C ILE A 38 11.47 9.23 -2.12
N LEU A 39 10.19 9.36 -2.53
CA LEU A 39 9.78 9.38 -3.93
C LEU A 39 10.18 10.67 -4.64
N LEU A 40 10.17 11.81 -3.93
CA LEU A 40 10.51 13.11 -4.50
C LEU A 40 11.64 13.80 -3.69
N PRO A 41 12.89 13.32 -3.83
CA PRO A 41 14.02 13.78 -3.00
C PRO A 41 14.45 15.21 -3.29
N VAL A 42 14.22 15.71 -4.51
CA VAL A 42 14.56 17.08 -4.93
C VAL A 42 13.34 18.01 -5.07
N GLY A 43 12.14 17.54 -4.72
CA GLY A 43 10.92 18.32 -4.82
C GLY A 43 10.81 19.44 -3.78
N SER A 44 10.09 20.50 -4.15
CA SER A 44 9.65 21.55 -3.24
C SER A 44 8.67 21.00 -2.19
N PRO A 45 8.49 21.70 -1.05
CA PRO A 45 7.51 21.32 -0.04
C PRO A 45 6.08 21.20 -0.60
N GLU A 46 5.70 22.09 -1.52
CA GLU A 46 4.38 22.09 -2.15
C GLU A 46 4.17 20.84 -3.03
N GLU A 47 5.16 20.47 -3.85
CA GLU A 47 5.10 19.26 -4.68
C GLU A 47 5.01 17.99 -3.82
N ARG A 48 5.72 17.95 -2.68
CA ARG A 48 5.61 16.83 -1.74
C ARG A 48 4.25 16.76 -1.06
N GLU A 49 3.63 17.89 -0.74
CA GLU A 49 2.28 17.90 -0.18
C GLU A 49 1.24 17.41 -1.19
N LEU A 50 1.37 17.82 -2.46
CA LEU A 50 0.54 17.31 -3.55
C LEU A 50 0.70 15.79 -3.70
N LEU A 51 1.94 15.31 -3.73
CA LEU A 51 2.24 13.88 -3.83
C LEU A 51 1.71 13.10 -2.63
N THR A 52 1.81 13.66 -1.42
CA THR A 52 1.28 13.06 -0.18
C THR A 52 -0.22 12.79 -0.30
N LYS A 53 -0.99 13.74 -0.82
CA LYS A 53 -2.44 13.60 -1.05
C LYS A 53 -2.75 12.64 -2.21
N GLU A 54 -1.94 12.68 -3.27
CA GLU A 54 -2.09 11.83 -4.44
C GLU A 54 -1.92 10.34 -4.10
N ILE A 55 -0.86 9.99 -3.38
CA ILE A 55 -0.59 8.60 -2.98
C ILE A 55 -1.38 8.19 -1.72
N GLY A 56 -2.06 9.14 -1.07
CA GLY A 56 -3.00 8.90 0.03
C GLY A 56 -2.33 8.73 1.40
N LEU A 57 -1.14 9.29 1.61
CA LEU A 57 -0.46 9.29 2.91
C LEU A 57 -1.22 10.09 3.98
N ASP A 58 -2.10 11.00 3.58
CA ASP A 58 -2.97 11.81 4.45
C ASP A 58 -4.15 11.01 5.04
N ARG A 59 -4.40 9.78 4.56
CA ARG A 59 -5.56 8.95 4.94
C ARG A 59 -5.33 8.06 6.16
N GLY A 60 -4.17 8.21 6.80
CA GLY A 60 -3.71 7.32 7.87
C GLY A 60 -3.38 5.91 7.38
N PRO A 61 -2.88 5.02 8.27
CA PRO A 61 -2.28 3.76 7.83
C PRO A 61 -3.24 2.80 7.14
N ILE A 62 -4.48 2.73 7.63
CA ILE A 62 -5.53 1.88 7.05
C ILE A 62 -6.00 2.47 5.72
N GLY A 63 -6.24 3.78 5.67
CA GLY A 63 -6.72 4.46 4.45
C GLY A 63 -5.70 4.40 3.31
N TYR A 64 -4.42 4.58 3.62
CA TYR A 64 -3.31 4.41 2.68
C TYR A 64 -3.30 3.00 2.09
N TYR A 65 -3.33 1.97 2.96
CA TYR A 65 -3.29 0.58 2.50
C TYR A 65 -4.50 0.20 1.65
N LEU A 66 -5.72 0.62 2.04
CA LEU A 66 -6.92 0.32 1.27
C LEU A 66 -6.93 0.98 -0.11
N LYS A 67 -6.41 2.21 -0.22
CA LYS A 67 -6.21 2.88 -1.51
C LYS A 67 -5.24 2.08 -2.38
N TRP A 68 -4.05 1.80 -1.87
CA TRP A 68 -3.01 1.04 -2.58
C TRP A 68 -3.49 -0.35 -2.98
N LEU A 69 -4.17 -1.07 -2.09
CA LEU A 69 -4.70 -2.40 -2.38
C LEU A 69 -5.76 -2.34 -3.48
N GLY A 70 -6.63 -1.33 -3.46
CA GLY A 70 -7.62 -1.09 -4.50
C GLY A 70 -6.98 -0.88 -5.87
N GLU A 71 -6.00 0.01 -5.93
CA GLU A 71 -5.21 0.29 -7.15
C GLU A 71 -4.54 -1.01 -7.65
N PHE A 72 -3.85 -1.72 -6.76
CA PHE A 72 -3.16 -2.97 -7.07
C PHE A 72 -4.08 -4.06 -7.65
N VAL A 73 -5.25 -4.29 -7.05
CA VAL A 73 -6.19 -5.32 -7.57
C VAL A 73 -6.85 -4.89 -8.88
N THR A 74 -6.87 -3.59 -9.19
CA THR A 74 -7.32 -3.07 -10.50
C THR A 74 -6.21 -3.05 -11.56
N GLY A 75 -4.99 -3.45 -11.20
CA GLY A 75 -3.83 -3.49 -12.11
C GLY A 75 -3.03 -2.19 -12.18
N ASP A 76 -3.31 -1.24 -11.28
CA ASP A 76 -2.51 -0.03 -11.10
C ASP A 76 -1.42 -0.31 -10.04
N PHE A 77 -0.15 -0.21 -10.46
CA PHE A 77 1.01 -0.46 -9.60
C PHE A 77 1.66 0.83 -9.10
N GLY A 78 1.04 1.98 -9.34
CA GLY A 78 1.57 3.30 -9.06
C GLY A 78 2.45 3.86 -10.19
N ASN A 79 2.88 5.10 -9.99
CA ASN A 79 3.74 5.84 -10.92
C ASN A 79 5.20 5.85 -10.46
N ILE A 80 6.11 6.06 -11.41
CA ILE A 80 7.53 6.33 -11.14
C ILE A 80 7.70 7.84 -11.04
N TYR A 81 8.26 8.31 -9.93
CA TYR A 81 8.51 9.72 -9.61
C TYR A 81 10.01 10.04 -9.60
#